data_AF-A0A5C7MXB9-F1
#
_entry.id   AF-A0A5C7MXB9-F1
#
_cell.length_a   1.000
_cell.length_b   1.000
_cell.length_c   1.000
_cell.angle_alpha   90.00
_cell.angle_beta   90.00
_cell.angle_gamma   90.00
#
_symmetry.space_group_name_H-M   'P 1'
#
loop_
_entity.id
_entity.type
_entity.pdbx_description
1 polymer ?
#
loop_
_entity_poly.entity_id
_entity_poly.type
_entity_poly.pdbx_seq_one_letter_code
_entity_poly.pdbx_strand_id
1 'polypeptide(L)'
;MFDPSRASRLLKALFRPLAVLGFGVSSPFALGQQWSLQEFCWSTWLAALAFSWACVATAVVQILSKGSAAAAGVEERLPFVKGWPSPAVSLLGAALAVGAAVAAFWIYAFVFSFYGIFLSVFAEMEPVRLFGRNGFINSDFFTPVARLAERYWPMVAGALIADAGLLVGGSPWRRFAAPFHAEAVRMHLFVIALPFVSMAAWALFGRNYSPAAILLLSLLFYFFPRKSAFANPKTSAIS
;
A
#
# COMPACT_ATOMS: atom_id res chain seq x y z
N MET A 1 -0.06 -29.04 -21.76
CA MET A 1 -1.21 -29.44 -20.93
C MET A 1 -1.76 -28.17 -20.27
N PHE A 2 -2.92 -27.66 -20.70
CA PHE A 2 -3.54 -26.45 -20.16
C PHE A 2 -4.31 -26.84 -18.88
N ASP A 3 -3.91 -26.30 -17.73
CA ASP A 3 -4.61 -26.54 -16.45
C ASP A 3 -5.80 -25.58 -16.32
N PRO A 4 -7.06 -26.05 -16.42
CA PRO A 4 -8.25 -25.20 -16.33
C PRO A 4 -8.37 -24.52 -14.96
N SER A 5 -7.74 -25.05 -13.91
CA SER A 5 -7.69 -24.41 -12.59
C SER A 5 -6.80 -23.16 -12.56
N ARG A 6 -5.80 -23.06 -13.44
CA ARG A 6 -4.99 -21.83 -13.61
C ARG A 6 -5.78 -20.75 -14.33
N ALA A 7 -6.53 -21.11 -15.37
CA ALA A 7 -7.37 -20.16 -16.11
C ALA A 7 -8.48 -19.58 -15.23
N SER A 8 -9.14 -20.42 -14.42
CA SER A 8 -10.15 -19.97 -13.44
C SER A 8 -9.57 -19.05 -12.36
N ARG A 9 -8.37 -19.34 -11.86
CA ARG A 9 -7.67 -18.48 -10.89
C ARG A 9 -7.24 -17.15 -11.51
N LEU A 10 -6.76 -17.15 -12.75
CA LEU A 10 -6.44 -15.94 -13.51
C LEU A 10 -7.68 -15.07 -13.75
N LEU A 11 -8.80 -15.66 -14.15
CA LEU A 11 -10.07 -14.96 -14.33
C LEU A 11 -10.57 -14.36 -13.01
N LYS A 12 -10.54 -15.11 -11.90
CA LYS A 12 -10.90 -14.57 -10.57
C LYS A 12 -9.95 -13.47 -10.09
N ALA A 13 -8.66 -13.55 -10.46
CA ALA A 13 -7.69 -12.49 -10.16
C ALA A 13 -7.93 -11.23 -11.01
N LEU A 14 -8.28 -11.39 -12.29
CA LEU A 14 -8.61 -10.31 -13.23
C LEU A 14 -9.95 -9.63 -12.90
N PHE A 15 -10.92 -10.35 -12.34
CA PHE A 15 -12.25 -9.83 -11.99
C PHE A 15 -12.44 -9.65 -10.49
N ARG A 16 -11.44 -9.10 -9.78
CA ARG A 16 -11.62 -8.63 -8.41
C ARG A 16 -12.46 -7.34 -8.45
N PRO A 17 -13.73 -7.33 -8.01
CA PRO A 17 -14.62 -6.18 -8.20
C PRO A 17 -14.06 -4.89 -7.58
N LEU A 18 -13.42 -5.00 -6.41
CA LEU A 18 -12.75 -3.87 -5.77
C LEU A 18 -11.55 -3.34 -6.56
N ALA A 19 -10.79 -4.19 -7.25
CA ALA A 19 -9.68 -3.76 -8.09
C ALA A 19 -10.19 -3.04 -9.35
N VAL A 20 -11.29 -3.51 -9.93
CA VAL A 20 -11.98 -2.83 -11.04
C VAL A 20 -12.47 -1.45 -10.61
N LEU A 21 -13.08 -1.34 -9.42
CA LEU A 21 -13.50 -0.05 -8.86
C LEU A 21 -12.29 0.87 -8.61
N GLY A 22 -11.22 0.37 -8.01
CA GLY A 22 -10.01 1.16 -7.76
C GLY A 22 -9.36 1.67 -9.05
N PHE A 23 -9.27 0.81 -10.06
CA PHE A 23 -8.83 1.19 -11.40
C PHE A 23 -9.76 2.26 -12.00
N GLY A 24 -11.07 2.04 -11.96
CA GLY A 24 -12.08 2.97 -12.49
C GLY A 24 -12.11 4.33 -11.79
N VAL A 25 -11.68 4.42 -10.52
CA VAL A 25 -11.52 5.70 -9.81
C VAL A 25 -10.27 6.44 -10.28
N SER A 26 -9.15 5.74 -10.43
CA SER A 26 -7.85 6.37 -10.70
C SER A 26 -7.61 6.66 -12.19
N SER A 27 -8.04 5.78 -13.10
CA SER A 27 -7.74 5.89 -14.53
C SER A 27 -8.37 7.10 -15.22
N PRO A 28 -9.62 7.53 -14.94
CA PRO A 28 -10.19 8.72 -15.58
C PRO A 28 -9.45 10.00 -15.18
N PHE A 29 -9.01 10.08 -13.92
CA PHE A 29 -8.21 11.21 -13.43
C PHE A 29 -6.82 11.22 -14.06
N ALA A 30 -6.18 10.04 -14.15
CA ALA A 30 -4.88 9.92 -14.79
C ALA A 30 -4.90 10.37 -16.26
N LEU A 31 -5.96 10.01 -16.99
CA LEU A 31 -6.15 10.45 -18.38
C LEU A 31 -6.54 11.93 -18.48
N GLY A 32 -7.49 12.38 -17.67
CA GLY A 32 -8.00 13.75 -17.70
C GLY A 32 -6.96 14.79 -17.31
N GLN A 33 -6.05 14.44 -16.39
CA GLN A 33 -4.93 15.30 -15.97
C GLN A 33 -3.65 15.03 -16.75
N GLN A 34 -3.68 14.13 -17.73
CA GLN A 34 -2.54 13.75 -18.57
C GLN A 34 -1.29 13.41 -17.76
N TRP A 35 -1.42 12.52 -16.77
CA TRP A 35 -0.31 12.16 -15.92
C TRP A 35 0.90 11.69 -16.75
N SER A 36 2.04 12.27 -16.43
CA SER A 36 3.34 11.77 -16.86
C SER A 36 3.69 10.48 -16.14
N LEU A 37 4.66 9.77 -16.69
CA LEU A 37 5.21 8.56 -16.07
C LEU A 37 5.73 8.82 -14.65
N GLN A 38 6.37 9.96 -14.45
CA GLN A 38 6.93 10.37 -13.16
C GLN A 38 5.83 10.64 -12.14
N GLU A 39 4.77 11.34 -12.54
CA GLU A 39 3.60 11.56 -11.68
C GLU A 39 2.91 10.24 -11.30
N PHE A 40 2.88 9.27 -12.21
CA PHE A 40 2.41 7.92 -11.89
C PHE A 40 3.31 7.22 -10.85
N CYS A 41 4.63 7.35 -10.93
CA CYS A 41 5.54 6.79 -9.93
C CYS A 41 5.32 7.39 -8.54
N TRP A 42 5.22 8.72 -8.47
CA TRP A 42 4.99 9.41 -7.21
C TRP A 42 3.60 9.13 -6.62
N SER A 43 2.57 9.01 -7.47
CA SER A 43 1.23 8.65 -7.01
C SER A 43 1.13 7.20 -6.54
N THR A 44 1.81 6.26 -7.19
CA THR A 44 1.89 4.87 -6.69
C THR A 44 2.63 4.81 -5.36
N TRP A 45 3.78 5.49 -5.23
CA TRP A 45 4.52 5.63 -3.97
C TRP A 45 3.63 6.15 -2.85
N LEU A 46 2.88 7.23 -3.11
CA LEU A 46 1.93 7.79 -2.15
C LEU A 46 0.85 6.77 -1.77
N ALA A 47 0.31 6.03 -2.73
CA ALA A 47 -0.72 5.03 -2.48
C ALA A 47 -0.23 3.89 -1.57
N ALA A 48 1.01 3.41 -1.72
CA ALA A 48 1.53 2.42 -0.79
C ALA A 48 1.85 2.99 0.59
N LEU A 49 2.30 4.25 0.68
CA LEU A 49 2.47 4.92 1.97
C LEU A 49 1.13 5.02 2.70
N ALA A 50 0.11 5.53 2.01
CA ALA A 50 -1.23 5.69 2.55
C ALA A 50 -1.86 4.34 2.92
N PHE A 51 -1.68 3.30 2.11
CA PHE A 51 -2.10 1.95 2.46
C PHE A 51 -1.40 1.43 3.73
N SER A 52 -0.10 1.67 3.86
CA SER A 52 0.67 1.27 5.05
C SER A 52 0.13 1.94 6.32
N TRP A 53 -0.14 3.25 6.25
CA TRP A 53 -0.76 3.99 7.33
C TRP A 53 -2.20 3.54 7.61
N ALA A 54 -2.98 3.23 6.58
CA ALA A 54 -4.32 2.68 6.74
C ALA A 54 -4.30 1.32 7.45
N CYS A 55 -3.34 0.44 7.15
CA CYS A 55 -3.15 -0.82 7.87
C CYS A 55 -2.89 -0.59 9.37
N VAL A 56 -2.02 0.36 9.70
CA VAL A 56 -1.72 0.73 11.10
C VAL A 56 -2.96 1.31 11.79
N ALA A 57 -3.60 2.29 11.17
CA ALA A 57 -4.78 2.96 11.74
C ALA A 57 -5.92 1.97 11.99
N THR A 58 -6.24 1.13 10.99
CA THR A 58 -7.30 0.13 11.12
C THR A 58 -6.93 -1.00 12.09
N ALA A 59 -5.64 -1.28 12.31
CA ALA A 59 -5.19 -2.20 13.35
C ALA A 59 -5.44 -1.64 14.75
N VAL A 60 -5.06 -0.37 14.98
CA VAL A 60 -5.32 0.34 16.23
C VAL A 60 -6.82 0.41 16.52
N VAL A 61 -7.62 0.87 15.56
CA VAL A 61 -9.08 0.95 15.72
C VAL A 61 -9.66 -0.41 16.10
N GLN A 62 -9.27 -1.50 15.40
CA GLN A 62 -9.75 -2.83 15.75
C GLN A 62 -9.33 -3.28 17.16
N ILE A 63 -8.12 -2.95 17.61
CA ILE A 63 -7.66 -3.29 18.97
C ILE A 63 -8.48 -2.52 20.01
N LEU A 64 -8.63 -1.21 19.83
CA LEU A 64 -9.37 -0.34 20.73
C LEU A 64 -10.86 -0.73 20.80
N SER A 65 -11.48 -1.02 19.66
CA SER A 65 -12.89 -1.46 19.62
C SER A 65 -13.12 -2.84 20.24
N LYS A 66 -12.07 -3.68 20.38
CA LYS A 66 -12.18 -5.02 20.95
C LYS A 66 -11.82 -5.09 22.44
N GLY A 67 -11.55 -3.96 23.10
CA GLY A 67 -11.37 -3.77 24.56
C GLY A 67 -11.09 -5.05 25.37
N SER A 68 -12.14 -5.74 25.81
CA SER A 68 -12.06 -6.94 26.67
C SER A 68 -11.38 -8.15 26.01
N ALA A 69 -11.55 -8.36 24.70
CA ALA A 69 -10.87 -9.43 23.96
C ALA A 69 -9.37 -9.12 23.75
N ALA A 70 -8.99 -7.84 23.72
CA ALA A 70 -7.59 -7.44 23.70
C ALA A 70 -6.92 -7.72 25.06
N ALA A 71 -7.63 -7.49 26.17
CA ALA A 71 -7.13 -7.81 27.51
C ALA A 71 -6.82 -9.30 27.67
N ALA A 72 -7.71 -10.19 27.23
CA ALA A 72 -7.49 -11.64 27.24
C ALA A 72 -6.24 -12.06 26.45
N GLY A 73 -6.03 -11.45 25.26
CA GLY A 73 -4.85 -11.73 24.44
C GLY A 73 -3.54 -11.16 25.01
N VAL A 74 -3.61 -10.10 25.82
CA VAL A 74 -2.45 -9.55 26.54
C VAL A 74 -2.09 -10.43 27.74
N GLU A 75 -3.08 -10.88 28.51
CA GLU A 75 -2.88 -11.77 29.67
C GLU A 75 -2.30 -13.13 29.27
N GLU A 76 -2.70 -13.67 28.12
CA GLU A 76 -2.11 -14.89 27.54
C GLU A 76 -0.61 -14.73 27.22
N ARG A 77 -0.19 -13.55 26.75
CA ARG A 77 1.19 -13.29 26.29
C ARG A 77 2.11 -12.77 27.39
N LEU A 78 1.55 -12.12 28.40
CA LEU A 78 2.27 -11.48 29.48
C LEU A 78 1.78 -12.08 30.81
N PRO A 79 2.32 -13.23 31.25
CA PRO A 79 1.81 -13.91 32.44
C PRO A 79 1.92 -13.08 33.73
N PHE A 80 2.73 -12.01 33.75
CA PHE A 80 2.89 -11.12 34.91
C PHE A 80 1.74 -10.14 35.12
N VAL A 81 0.87 -9.91 34.13
CA VAL A 81 -0.37 -9.11 34.30
C VAL A 81 -1.56 -9.96 34.74
N LYS A 82 -1.36 -11.27 34.94
CA LYS A 82 -2.39 -12.16 35.45
C LYS A 82 -2.83 -11.71 36.84
N GLY A 83 -4.13 -11.45 36.99
CA GLY A 83 -4.73 -10.93 38.23
C GLY A 83 -4.80 -9.40 38.36
N TRP A 84 -4.35 -8.65 37.35
CA TRP A 84 -4.59 -7.21 37.30
C TRP A 84 -6.08 -6.90 37.05
N PRO A 85 -6.59 -5.74 37.50
CA PRO A 85 -7.93 -5.30 37.13
C PRO A 85 -8.09 -5.22 35.60
N SER A 86 -9.18 -5.76 35.07
CA SER A 86 -9.48 -5.74 33.62
C SER A 86 -9.33 -4.36 32.94
N PRO A 87 -9.72 -3.23 33.57
CA PRO A 87 -9.46 -1.90 33.01
C PRO A 87 -7.97 -1.59 32.84
N ALA A 88 -7.12 -2.02 33.78
CA ALA A 88 -5.67 -1.79 33.72
C ALA A 88 -5.02 -2.58 32.58
N VAL A 89 -5.42 -3.84 32.39
CA VAL A 89 -4.93 -4.67 31.27
C VAL A 89 -5.40 -4.12 29.91
N SER A 90 -6.64 -3.63 29.85
CA SER A 90 -7.18 -2.98 28.64
C SER A 90 -6.44 -1.69 28.30
N LEU A 91 -6.14 -0.84 29.29
CA LEU A 91 -5.34 0.37 29.13
C LEU A 91 -3.91 0.06 28.69
N LEU A 92 -3.29 -0.97 29.27
CA LEU A 92 -1.97 -1.43 28.83
C LEU A 92 -1.99 -1.89 27.37
N GLY A 93 -3.00 -2.70 26.98
CA GLY A 93 -3.17 -3.15 25.60
C GLY A 93 -3.36 -1.99 24.62
N ALA A 94 -4.15 -0.98 25.00
CA ALA A 94 -4.34 0.24 24.22
C ALA A 94 -3.03 1.04 24.10
N ALA A 95 -2.30 1.24 25.21
CA ALA A 95 -1.01 1.93 25.21
C ALA A 95 0.02 1.23 24.34
N LEU A 96 0.11 -0.10 24.40
CA LEU A 96 0.99 -0.90 23.54
C LEU A 96 0.61 -0.79 22.06
N ALA A 97 -0.69 -0.81 21.75
CA ALA A 97 -1.16 -0.65 20.37
C ALA A 97 -0.84 0.74 19.80
N VAL A 98 -1.06 1.79 20.58
CA VAL A 98 -0.72 3.17 20.20
C VAL A 98 0.80 3.32 20.06
N GLY A 99 1.59 2.80 21.00
CA GLY A 99 3.05 2.82 20.92
C GLY A 99 3.57 2.08 19.67
N ALA A 100 3.02 0.90 19.38
CA ALA A 100 3.34 0.16 18.16
C ALA A 100 2.95 0.92 16.89
N ALA A 101 1.84 1.66 16.90
CA ALA A 101 1.42 2.49 15.79
C ALA A 101 2.33 3.68 15.54
N VAL A 102 2.74 4.38 16.60
CA VAL A 102 3.73 5.46 16.50
C VAL A 102 5.04 4.92 15.93
N ALA A 103 5.54 3.81 16.47
CA ALA A 103 6.75 3.17 15.97
C ALA A 103 6.62 2.75 14.50
N ALA A 104 5.52 2.09 14.12
CA ALA A 104 5.27 1.68 12.74
C ALA A 104 5.19 2.88 11.79
N PHE A 105 4.52 3.96 12.20
CA PHE A 105 4.43 5.18 11.41
C PHE A 105 5.81 5.78 11.11
N TRP A 106 6.68 5.85 12.12
CA TRP A 106 8.06 6.33 11.96
C TRP A 106 8.90 5.43 11.06
N ILE A 107 8.82 4.10 11.25
CA ILE A 107 9.55 3.16 10.41
C ILE A 107 9.07 3.27 8.95
N TYR A 108 7.75 3.40 8.73
CA TYR A 108 7.23 3.59 7.38
C TYR A 108 7.66 4.91 6.77
N ALA A 109 7.60 6.02 7.51
CA ALA A 109 8.10 7.30 7.02
C ALA A 109 9.58 7.20 6.62
N PHE A 110 10.41 6.55 7.43
CA PHE A 110 11.83 6.33 7.13
C PHE A 110 12.04 5.49 5.86
N VAL A 111 11.37 4.33 5.76
CA VAL A 111 11.50 3.43 4.60
C VAL A 111 10.98 4.10 3.32
N PHE A 112 9.84 4.80 3.40
CA PHE A 112 9.30 5.52 2.25
C PHE A 112 10.13 6.75 1.90
N SER A 113 10.83 7.36 2.85
CA SER A 113 11.79 8.44 2.56
C SER A 113 12.91 7.94 1.67
N PHE A 114 13.43 6.74 1.94
CA PHE A 114 14.44 6.11 1.08
C PHE A 114 13.91 5.93 -0.35
N TYR A 115 12.71 5.36 -0.53
CA TYR A 115 12.13 5.26 -1.89
C TYR A 115 11.85 6.63 -2.51
N GLY A 116 11.45 7.62 -1.73
CA GLY A 116 11.25 8.99 -2.19
C GLY A 116 12.53 9.60 -2.76
N ILE A 117 13.68 9.36 -2.12
CA ILE A 117 14.99 9.77 -2.63
C ILE A 117 15.32 9.06 -3.97
N PHE A 118 15.02 7.77 -4.09
CA PHE A 118 15.20 7.08 -5.37
C PHE A 118 14.33 7.69 -6.47
N LEU A 119 13.06 7.93 -6.17
CA LEU A 119 12.14 8.56 -7.12
C LEU A 119 12.57 9.99 -7.47
N SER A 120 13.17 10.73 -6.54
CA SER A 120 13.65 12.09 -6.83
C SER A 120 14.79 12.10 -7.84
N VAL A 121 15.55 11.00 -7.95
CA VAL A 121 16.62 10.84 -8.95
C VAL A 121 16.12 10.24 -10.27
N PHE A 122 15.25 9.24 -10.21
CA PHE A 122 14.84 8.46 -11.39
C PHE A 122 13.50 8.87 -12.00
N ALA A 123 12.65 9.54 -11.23
CA ALA A 123 11.31 9.96 -11.60
C ALA A 123 11.07 11.43 -11.23
N GLU A 124 12.03 12.29 -11.56
CA GLU A 124 11.96 13.73 -11.29
C GLU A 124 10.73 14.37 -11.96
N MET A 125 10.01 15.19 -11.19
CA MET A 125 8.85 15.93 -11.69
C MET A 125 8.74 17.32 -11.05
N GLU A 126 7.89 18.17 -11.62
CA GLU A 126 7.59 19.47 -11.04
C GLU A 126 6.67 19.36 -9.79
N PRO A 127 6.86 20.20 -8.76
CA PRO A 127 7.95 21.16 -8.61
C PRO A 127 9.29 20.51 -8.26
N VAL A 128 10.35 20.85 -9.01
CA VAL A 128 11.71 20.29 -8.83
C VAL A 128 12.24 20.47 -7.40
N ARG A 129 11.83 21.54 -6.70
CA ARG A 129 12.18 21.77 -5.29
C ARG A 129 11.69 20.68 -4.33
N LEU A 130 10.69 19.88 -4.71
CA LEU A 130 10.14 18.80 -3.89
C LEU A 130 10.46 17.42 -4.48
N PHE A 131 10.39 17.28 -5.81
CA PHE A 131 10.48 15.97 -6.46
C PHE A 131 11.67 15.82 -7.41
N GLY A 132 12.53 16.84 -7.51
CA GLY A 132 13.76 16.77 -8.28
C GLY A 132 14.91 16.15 -7.50
N ARG A 133 16.06 15.99 -8.17
CA ARG A 133 17.22 15.23 -7.67
C ARG A 133 17.62 15.55 -6.23
N ASN A 134 17.55 16.83 -5.86
CA ASN A 134 17.84 17.33 -4.53
C ASN A 134 16.59 17.80 -3.75
N GLY A 135 15.41 17.77 -4.38
CA GLY A 135 14.19 18.31 -3.80
C GLY A 135 13.75 17.55 -2.56
N PHE A 136 13.58 16.23 -2.69
CA PHE A 136 13.04 15.39 -1.62
C PHE A 136 13.96 15.37 -0.38
N ILE A 137 15.28 15.36 -0.59
CA ILE A 137 16.28 15.40 0.50
C ILE A 137 16.25 16.73 1.26
N ASN A 138 15.97 17.83 0.56
CA ASN A 138 15.99 19.18 1.14
C ASN A 138 14.61 19.65 1.63
N SER A 139 13.56 18.84 1.46
CA SER A 139 12.21 19.08 1.97
C SER A 139 11.93 18.24 3.22
N ASP A 140 11.03 18.70 4.09
CA ASP A 140 10.47 17.81 5.10
C ASP A 140 9.63 16.72 4.40
N PHE A 141 9.62 15.50 4.94
CA PHE A 141 8.92 14.36 4.32
C PHE A 141 7.42 14.63 4.06
N PHE A 142 6.77 15.45 4.89
CA PHE A 142 5.33 15.63 4.86
C PHE A 142 4.88 16.63 3.80
N THR A 143 5.72 17.62 3.45
CA THR A 143 5.39 18.60 2.40
C THR A 143 5.20 17.94 1.01
N PRO A 144 6.12 17.11 0.48
CA PRO A 144 5.91 16.34 -0.74
C PRO A 144 4.68 15.42 -0.63
N VAL A 145 4.49 14.75 0.51
CA VAL A 145 3.33 13.87 0.73
C VAL A 145 2.01 14.64 0.61
N ALA A 146 1.90 15.79 1.28
CA ALA A 146 0.71 16.64 1.23
C ALA A 146 0.44 17.10 -0.21
N ARG A 147 1.49 17.54 -0.91
CA ARG A 147 1.37 17.99 -2.30
C ARG A 147 0.91 16.87 -3.24
N LEU A 148 1.44 15.66 -3.05
CA LEU A 148 0.99 14.51 -3.82
C LEU A 148 -0.45 14.13 -3.47
N ALA A 149 -0.84 14.21 -2.20
CA ALA A 149 -2.18 13.89 -1.76
C ALA A 149 -3.21 14.85 -2.37
N GLU A 150 -2.93 16.16 -2.41
CA GLU A 150 -3.83 17.14 -3.04
C GLU A 150 -4.15 16.79 -4.51
N ARG A 151 -3.14 16.36 -5.27
CA ARG A 151 -3.26 16.18 -6.71
C ARG A 151 -3.59 14.76 -7.14
N TYR A 152 -3.04 13.76 -6.46
CA TYR A 152 -3.10 12.35 -6.82
C TYR A 152 -3.87 11.49 -5.80
N TRP A 153 -4.73 12.10 -4.96
CA TRP A 153 -5.63 11.35 -4.07
C TRP A 153 -6.45 10.25 -4.77
N PRO A 154 -6.87 10.35 -6.06
CA PRO A 154 -7.64 9.26 -6.69
C PRO A 154 -6.85 7.95 -6.76
N MET A 155 -5.51 8.02 -6.88
CA MET A 155 -4.66 6.83 -6.81
C MET A 155 -4.67 6.21 -5.42
N VAL A 156 -4.61 7.04 -4.37
CA VAL A 156 -4.72 6.59 -2.97
C VAL A 156 -6.08 5.95 -2.72
N ALA A 157 -7.17 6.64 -3.07
CA ALA A 157 -8.52 6.14 -2.89
C ALA A 157 -8.73 4.82 -3.64
N GLY A 158 -8.29 4.76 -4.90
CA GLY A 158 -8.39 3.55 -5.71
C GLY A 158 -7.63 2.39 -5.09
N ALA A 159 -6.40 2.60 -4.62
CA ALA A 159 -5.61 1.57 -3.94
C ALA A 159 -6.27 1.09 -2.64
N LEU A 160 -6.78 2.00 -1.81
CA LEU A 160 -7.48 1.63 -0.58
C LEU A 160 -8.77 0.84 -0.86
N ILE A 161 -9.53 1.20 -1.90
CA ILE A 161 -10.74 0.47 -2.32
C ILE A 161 -10.38 -0.93 -2.77
N ALA A 162 -9.39 -1.05 -3.66
CA ALA A 162 -8.92 -2.34 -4.17
C ALA A 162 -8.50 -3.31 -3.04
N ASP A 163 -8.10 -2.73 -1.90
CA ASP A 163 -7.40 -3.42 -0.83
C ASP A 163 -8.20 -3.41 0.48
N ALA A 164 -9.45 -2.93 0.44
CA ALA A 164 -10.30 -2.76 1.62
C ALA A 164 -10.46 -4.05 2.42
N GLY A 165 -10.51 -5.20 1.75
CA GLY A 165 -10.57 -6.51 2.41
C GLY A 165 -9.35 -6.81 3.31
N LEU A 166 -8.16 -6.31 2.96
CA LEU A 166 -6.94 -6.44 3.77
C LEU A 166 -6.93 -5.46 4.95
N LEU A 167 -7.63 -4.33 4.81
CA LEU A 167 -7.73 -3.31 5.85
C LEU A 167 -8.71 -3.71 6.96
N VAL A 168 -9.74 -4.51 6.65
CA VAL A 168 -10.78 -4.89 7.63
C VAL A 168 -10.61 -6.33 8.13
N GLY A 169 -9.89 -7.18 7.39
CA GLY A 169 -9.72 -8.60 7.71
C GLY A 169 -8.52 -8.95 8.60
N GLY A 170 -8.64 -10.07 9.31
CA GLY A 170 -7.50 -10.75 9.95
C GLY A 170 -7.05 -10.20 11.31
N SER A 171 -5.84 -10.60 11.70
CA SER A 171 -5.22 -10.20 12.96
C SER A 171 -4.72 -8.75 12.88
N PRO A 172 -5.06 -7.87 13.84
CA PRO A 172 -4.60 -6.49 13.85
C PRO A 172 -3.07 -6.41 13.95
N TRP A 173 -2.45 -7.27 14.75
CA TRP A 173 -0.99 -7.34 14.90
C TRP A 173 -0.28 -7.73 13.60
N ARG A 174 -0.88 -8.60 12.77
CA ARG A 174 -0.33 -8.94 11.45
C ARG A 174 -0.46 -7.78 10.46
N ARG A 175 -1.51 -6.96 10.57
CA ARG A 175 -1.70 -5.79 9.70
C ARG A 175 -0.61 -4.73 9.91
N PHE A 176 -0.04 -4.60 11.10
CA PHE A 176 1.14 -3.76 11.32
C PHE A 176 2.34 -4.15 10.47
N ALA A 177 2.51 -5.43 10.11
CA ALA A 177 3.64 -5.92 9.33
C ALA A 177 3.31 -6.18 7.84
N ALA A 178 2.02 -6.17 7.48
CA ALA A 178 1.57 -6.49 6.12
C ALA A 178 2.22 -5.64 5.02
N PRO A 179 2.46 -4.33 5.21
CA PRO A 179 3.14 -3.51 4.22
C PRO A 179 4.58 -3.97 3.90
N PHE A 180 5.32 -4.52 4.85
CA PHE A 180 6.69 -5.01 4.60
C PHE A 180 6.73 -6.24 3.68
N HIS A 181 5.69 -7.07 3.70
CA HIS A 181 5.67 -8.29 2.89
C HIS A 181 5.08 -8.08 1.50
N ALA A 182 3.99 -7.34 1.40
CA ALA A 182 3.25 -7.19 0.14
C ALA A 182 3.62 -5.90 -0.59
N GLU A 183 3.65 -4.78 0.12
CA GLU A 183 3.79 -3.46 -0.51
C GLU A 183 5.25 -3.11 -0.81
N ALA A 184 6.18 -3.43 0.08
CA ALA A 184 7.60 -3.22 -0.21
C ALA A 184 8.04 -3.99 -1.46
N VAL A 185 7.62 -5.26 -1.60
CA VAL A 185 7.92 -6.05 -2.80
C VAL A 185 7.26 -5.43 -4.04
N ARG A 186 5.99 -5.00 -3.93
CA ARG A 186 5.28 -4.35 -5.03
C ARG A 186 5.96 -3.07 -5.48
N MET A 187 6.38 -2.22 -4.54
CA MET A 187 7.12 -0.98 -4.80
C MET A 187 8.45 -1.25 -5.52
N HIS A 188 9.26 -2.20 -5.03
CA HIS A 188 10.50 -2.57 -5.71
C HIS A 188 10.25 -3.09 -7.12
N LEU A 189 9.22 -3.94 -7.31
CA LEU A 189 8.87 -4.45 -8.64
C LEU A 189 8.43 -3.32 -9.57
N PHE A 190 7.62 -2.36 -9.11
CA PHE A 190 7.21 -1.23 -9.94
C PHE A 190 8.38 -0.33 -10.32
N VAL A 191 9.27 -0.02 -9.37
CA VAL A 191 10.48 0.78 -9.64
C VAL A 191 11.38 0.09 -10.67
N ILE A 192 11.59 -1.23 -10.56
CA ILE A 192 12.42 -1.99 -11.50
C ILE A 192 11.74 -2.19 -12.85
N ALA A 193 10.42 -2.43 -12.88
CA ALA A 193 9.69 -2.71 -14.12
C ALA A 193 9.43 -1.44 -14.94
N LEU A 194 9.41 -0.27 -14.29
CA LEU A 194 9.06 1.01 -14.91
C LEU A 194 9.79 1.32 -16.22
N PRO A 195 11.14 1.20 -16.30
CA PRO A 195 11.88 1.55 -17.50
C PRO A 195 11.50 0.64 -18.68
N PHE A 196 11.30 -0.65 -18.40
CA PHE A 196 10.94 -1.64 -19.42
C PHE A 196 9.52 -1.42 -19.94
N VAL A 197 8.56 -1.14 -19.06
CA VAL A 197 7.17 -0.87 -19.47
C VAL A 197 7.09 0.40 -20.30
N SER A 198 7.82 1.44 -19.90
CA SER A 198 7.86 2.71 -20.64
C SER A 198 8.51 2.56 -22.02
N MET A 199 9.61 1.81 -22.13
CA MET A 199 10.23 1.49 -23.43
C MET A 199 9.29 0.68 -24.31
N ALA A 200 8.60 -0.33 -23.76
CA ALA A 200 7.64 -1.14 -24.51
C ALA A 200 6.43 -0.32 -24.99
N ALA A 201 5.88 0.55 -24.13
CA ALA A 201 4.79 1.44 -24.50
C ALA A 201 5.22 2.44 -25.58
N TRP A 202 6.43 2.99 -25.49
CA TRP A 202 6.98 3.85 -26.53
C TRP A 202 7.13 3.11 -27.88
N ALA A 203 7.65 1.88 -27.85
CA ALA A 203 7.82 1.07 -29.06
C ALA A 203 6.49 0.74 -29.75
N LEU A 204 5.41 0.55 -28.98
CA LEU A 204 4.10 0.15 -29.51
C LEU A 204 3.21 1.35 -29.91
N PHE A 205 3.28 2.46 -29.17
CA PHE A 205 2.33 3.57 -29.28
C PHE A 205 2.97 4.89 -29.74
N GLY A 206 4.29 4.92 -29.92
CA GLY A 206 5.02 6.06 -30.48
C GLY A 206 4.76 7.36 -29.71
N ARG A 207 4.19 8.37 -30.37
CA ARG A 207 3.92 9.69 -29.75
C ARG A 207 2.80 9.68 -28.72
N ASN A 208 1.89 8.70 -28.75
CA ASN A 208 0.78 8.56 -27.80
C ASN A 208 1.13 7.62 -26.65
N TYR A 209 2.42 7.36 -26.43
CA TYR A 209 2.83 6.36 -25.45
C TYR A 209 2.49 6.72 -24.02
N SER A 210 2.47 8.00 -23.64
CA SER A 210 2.27 8.38 -22.23
C SER A 210 0.91 7.93 -21.68
N PRO A 211 -0.25 8.30 -22.29
CA PRO A 211 -1.55 7.81 -21.79
C PRO A 211 -1.67 6.28 -21.81
N ALA A 212 -1.17 5.62 -22.86
CA ALA A 212 -1.19 4.16 -22.96
C ALA A 212 -0.32 3.49 -21.89
N ALA A 213 0.88 3.99 -21.65
CA ALA A 213 1.79 3.53 -20.61
C ALA A 213 1.15 3.67 -19.22
N ILE A 214 0.54 4.82 -18.93
CA ILE A 214 -0.14 5.05 -17.65
C ILE A 214 -1.29 4.07 -17.44
N LEU A 215 -2.11 3.81 -18.45
CA LEU A 215 -3.19 2.82 -18.34
C LEU A 215 -2.66 1.40 -18.14
N LEU A 216 -1.63 1.01 -18.89
CA LEU A 216 -1.01 -0.32 -18.74
C LEU A 216 -0.38 -0.49 -17.35
N LEU A 217 0.32 0.52 -16.86
CA LEU A 217 0.89 0.52 -15.51
C LEU A 217 -0.20 0.54 -14.44
N SER A 218 -1.29 1.26 -14.65
CA SER A 218 -2.45 1.24 -13.73
C SER A 218 -3.10 -0.15 -13.70
N LEU A 219 -3.32 -0.77 -14.86
CA LEU A 219 -3.81 -2.14 -14.95
C LEU A 219 -2.88 -3.10 -14.22
N LEU A 220 -1.57 -2.99 -14.43
CA LEU A 220 -0.60 -3.78 -13.71
C LEU A 220 -0.72 -3.53 -12.20
N PHE A 221 -0.78 -2.27 -11.75
CA PHE A 221 -0.90 -1.92 -10.34
C PHE A 221 -2.11 -2.53 -9.62
N TYR A 222 -3.28 -2.50 -10.25
CA TYR A 222 -4.52 -3.01 -9.65
C TYR A 222 -4.70 -4.51 -9.78
N PHE A 223 -4.21 -5.11 -10.86
CA PHE A 223 -4.47 -6.51 -11.19
C PHE A 223 -3.25 -7.42 -11.01
N PHE A 224 -2.08 -6.90 -10.62
CA PHE A 224 -0.91 -7.73 -10.34
C PHE A 224 -1.22 -8.75 -9.23
N PRO A 225 -0.88 -10.04 -9.43
CA PRO A 225 -1.17 -11.08 -8.46
C PRO A 225 -0.59 -10.75 -7.09
N ARG A 226 -1.45 -10.73 -6.07
CA ARG A 226 -1.00 -10.55 -4.69
C ARG A 226 -0.81 -11.89 -4.02
N LYS A 227 0.39 -12.11 -3.48
CA LYS A 227 0.56 -13.14 -2.47
C LYS A 227 -0.24 -12.70 -1.25
N SER A 228 -1.23 -13.50 -0.85
CA SER A 228 -1.98 -13.24 0.38
C SER A 228 -1.03 -13.33 1.56
N ALA A 229 -0.56 -12.18 2.06
CA ALA A 229 0.22 -12.08 3.29
C ALA A 229 -0.57 -12.59 4.53
N PHE A 230 -1.86 -12.90 4.34
CA PHE A 230 -2.77 -13.40 5.37
C PHE A 230 -3.23 -14.84 5.13
N ALA A 231 -2.70 -15.56 4.12
CA ALA A 231 -2.98 -16.97 3.97
C ALA A 231 -2.48 -17.71 5.21
N ASN A 232 -3.42 -18.26 5.98
CA ASN A 232 -3.10 -19.07 7.14
C ASN A 232 -2.41 -20.34 6.60
N PRO A 233 -1.20 -20.70 7.03
CA PRO A 233 -0.54 -21.93 6.59
C PRO A 233 -1.36 -23.19 6.95
N LYS A 234 -2.35 -23.07 7.84
CA LYS A 234 -3.30 -24.14 8.18
C LYS A 234 -4.43 -24.35 7.16
N THR A 235 -4.73 -23.38 6.28
CA THR A 235 -5.77 -23.56 5.24
C THR A 235 -5.21 -24.02 3.90
N SER A 236 -3.89 -23.99 3.68
CA SER A 236 -3.26 -24.57 2.49
C SER A 236 -3.02 -26.08 2.58
N ALA A 237 -3.39 -26.71 3.69
CA ALA A 237 -3.27 -28.17 3.89
C ALA A 237 -4.59 -28.93 3.64
N ILE A 238 -5.67 -28.23 3.24
CA ILE A 238 -6.99 -28.83 2.99
C ILE A 238 -7.59 -28.33 1.65
N SER A 239 -6.75 -28.07 0.64
CA SER A 239 -7.22 -27.81 -0.74
C SER A 239 -6.35 -28.50 -1.77
#